data_AF-A0A7S0MYR1-F1
#
_entry.id   AF-A0A7S0MYR1-F1
#
_cell.length_a   1.000
_cell.length_b   1.000
_cell.length_c   1.000
_cell.angle_alpha   90.00
_cell.angle_beta   90.00
_cell.angle_gamma   90.00
#
_symmetry.space_group_name_H-M   'P 1'
#
loop_
_entity.id
_entity.type
_entity.pdbx_description
1 polymer ?
#
loop_
_entity_poly.entity_id
_entity_poly.type
_entity_poly.pdbx_seq_one_letter_code
_entity_poly.pdbx_strand_id
1 'polypeptide(L)'
;HNDIVRQGFETPLLPCGHTLQIVIVSTWGDRHYVGLNGVQLYDPCGQRIPISARKISATPSSINDLPNVEGDPRTVDKLVDGTNNTYEAEHMWLAPWTEGAEASVFFTFDAPIMLSMIKLWNYSRTPGRGAAEIKILLDDLMIFQGHARQAPAAGSVPQEDQMPQAGPLVEFGQAILFTNDPSTIAAESANVYAHCYESDLLMFDELKQQHETTTGGSAALPACGPAACHVGPRPTTSVLHFK
;
A
#
# COMPACT_ATOMS: atom_id res chain seq x y z
N HIS A 1 3.03 3.25 -27.00
CA HIS A 1 3.90 4.33 -26.49
C HIS A 1 3.88 4.13 -24.98
N ASN A 2 4.95 3.56 -24.41
CA ASN A 2 4.97 3.15 -23.01
C ASN A 2 5.17 4.38 -22.14
N ASP A 3 4.11 4.86 -21.49
CA ASP A 3 4.22 5.88 -20.45
C ASP A 3 4.73 5.23 -19.16
N ILE A 4 6.05 5.14 -19.08
CA ILE A 4 6.78 4.78 -17.86
C ILE A 4 6.55 5.92 -16.87
N VAL A 5 5.86 5.64 -15.76
CA VAL A 5 5.86 6.57 -14.62
C VAL A 5 7.27 6.61 -14.05
N ARG A 6 8.01 7.64 -14.47
CA ARG A 6 9.34 7.94 -13.94
C ARG A 6 9.17 8.59 -12.58
N GLN A 7 9.42 7.84 -11.51
CA GLN A 7 9.77 8.45 -10.24
C GLN A 7 10.98 9.36 -10.47
N GLY A 8 10.90 10.62 -10.02
CA GLY A 8 11.97 11.61 -10.22
C GLY A 8 13.23 11.37 -9.39
N PHE A 9 13.29 10.26 -8.65
CA PHE A 9 14.38 9.89 -7.75
C PHE A 9 14.56 8.36 -7.74
N GLU A 10 15.79 7.90 -7.51
CA GLU A 10 16.11 6.49 -7.36
C GLU A 10 15.77 6.05 -5.93
N THR A 11 14.99 4.96 -5.78
CA THR A 11 14.73 4.37 -4.45
C THR A 11 16.07 3.99 -3.80
N PRO A 12 16.41 4.54 -2.62
CA PRO A 12 17.70 4.29 -1.99
C PRO A 12 17.80 2.82 -1.52
N LEU A 13 19.02 2.28 -1.55
CA LEU A 13 19.32 0.98 -0.95
C LEU A 13 19.58 1.19 0.55
N LEU A 14 18.85 0.46 1.39
CA LEU A 14 18.97 0.47 2.85
C LEU A 14 19.02 1.90 3.44
N PRO A 15 18.01 2.76 3.20
CA PRO A 15 18.02 4.12 3.72
C PRO A 15 18.09 4.11 5.24
N CYS A 16 18.83 5.09 5.79
CA CYS A 16 19.14 5.19 7.20
C CYS A 16 18.69 6.55 7.75
N GLY A 17 18.01 6.57 8.89
CA GLY A 17 17.53 7.82 9.50
C GLY A 17 16.72 7.63 10.79
N HIS A 18 16.23 8.72 11.36
CA HIS A 18 15.59 8.77 12.69
C HIS A 18 14.08 8.97 12.64
N THR A 19 13.57 9.67 11.63
CA THR A 19 12.15 10.01 11.50
C THR A 19 11.63 9.53 10.18
N LEU A 20 10.76 8.52 10.21
CA LEU A 20 10.02 8.06 9.03
C LEU A 20 8.67 8.76 8.98
N GLN A 21 8.33 9.35 7.85
CA GLN A 21 7.02 9.94 7.59
C GLN A 21 6.36 9.20 6.43
N ILE A 22 5.12 8.76 6.62
CA ILE A 22 4.24 8.29 5.57
C ILE A 22 3.21 9.39 5.31
N VAL A 23 3.29 10.02 4.14
CA VAL A 23 2.34 11.03 3.68
C VAL A 23 1.30 10.36 2.81
N ILE A 24 0.04 10.57 3.11
CA ILE A 24 -1.10 10.11 2.32
C ILE A 24 -1.60 11.27 1.49
N VAL A 25 -1.55 11.07 0.17
CA VAL A 25 -1.84 12.10 -0.83
C VAL A 25 -3.29 12.00 -1.32
N SER A 26 -3.82 10.78 -1.42
CA SER A 26 -5.20 10.52 -1.83
C SER A 26 -5.75 9.26 -1.18
N THR A 27 -7.07 9.05 -1.29
CA THR A 27 -7.78 7.86 -0.84
C THR A 27 -8.34 7.08 -2.03
N TRP A 28 -8.81 5.85 -1.80
CA TRP A 28 -9.49 5.06 -2.82
C TRP A 28 -10.94 5.48 -3.11
N GLY A 29 -11.42 6.61 -2.56
CA GLY A 29 -12.71 7.18 -2.92
C GLY A 29 -13.45 7.95 -1.81
N ASP A 30 -13.04 7.85 -0.55
CA ASP A 30 -13.65 8.63 0.54
C ASP A 30 -13.04 10.04 0.63
N ARG A 31 -13.90 11.06 0.67
CA ARG A 31 -13.51 12.48 0.65
C ARG A 31 -13.32 13.09 2.03
N HIS A 32 -13.60 12.33 3.08
CA HIS A 32 -13.71 12.82 4.46
C HIS A 32 -12.80 12.09 5.44
N TYR A 33 -12.38 10.88 5.10
CA TYR A 33 -11.61 10.04 6.00
C TYR A 33 -10.53 9.28 5.27
N VAL A 34 -9.44 9.06 5.99
CA VAL A 34 -8.37 8.16 5.58
C VAL A 34 -7.96 7.27 6.74
N GLY A 35 -7.65 6.02 6.46
CA GLY A 35 -7.21 5.08 7.47
C GLY A 35 -6.19 4.09 6.95
N LEU A 36 -5.62 3.36 7.90
CA LEU A 36 -4.73 2.23 7.66
C LEU A 36 -4.96 1.20 8.78
N ASN A 37 -4.71 -0.08 8.48
CA ASN A 37 -4.72 -1.12 9.50
C ASN A 37 -3.40 -1.18 10.26
N GLY A 38 -2.26 -1.14 9.56
CA GLY A 38 -0.98 -1.42 10.19
C GLY A 38 0.23 -1.09 9.36
N VAL A 39 1.36 -0.89 10.05
CA VAL A 39 2.69 -0.65 9.47
C VAL A 39 3.71 -1.52 10.20
N GLN A 40 4.60 -2.16 9.45
CA GLN A 40 5.76 -2.86 9.98
C GLN A 40 7.02 -2.44 9.23
N LEU A 41 8.12 -2.28 9.99
CA LEU A 41 9.42 -1.89 9.47
C LEU A 41 10.40 -3.03 9.73
N TYR A 42 11.30 -3.26 8.76
CA TYR A 42 12.27 -4.35 8.81
C TYR A 42 13.69 -3.83 8.60
N ASP A 43 14.63 -4.40 9.33
CA ASP A 43 16.05 -4.08 9.27
C ASP A 43 16.77 -4.84 8.12
N PRO A 44 18.05 -4.54 7.83
CA PRO A 44 18.82 -5.24 6.79
C PRO A 44 18.95 -6.76 6.98
N CYS A 45 18.72 -7.27 8.19
CA CYS A 45 18.74 -8.70 8.51
C CYS A 45 17.35 -9.36 8.36
N GLY A 46 16.36 -8.62 7.87
CA GLY A 46 14.98 -9.09 7.74
C GLY A 46 14.25 -9.21 9.08
N GLN A 47 14.78 -8.64 10.16
CA GLN A 47 14.12 -8.64 11.47
C GLN A 47 13.20 -7.44 11.61
N ARG A 48 12.05 -7.64 12.28
CA ARG A 48 11.11 -6.55 12.54
C ARG A 48 11.73 -5.56 13.53
N ILE A 49 11.75 -4.29 13.15
CA ILE A 49 12.14 -3.20 14.04
C ILE A 49 10.97 -2.96 15.02
N PRO A 50 11.19 -3.07 16.34
CA PRO A 50 10.15 -2.83 17.33
C PRO A 50 9.83 -1.34 17.41
N ILE A 51 8.54 -1.01 17.40
CA ILE A 51 8.05 0.37 17.47
C ILE A 51 7.15 0.48 18.69
N SER A 52 7.47 1.41 19.60
CA SER A 52 6.59 1.73 20.72
C SER A 52 5.44 2.62 20.24
N ALA A 53 4.23 2.39 20.77
CA ALA A 53 3.08 3.29 20.56
C ALA A 53 3.35 4.75 20.96
N ARG A 54 4.36 5.03 21.79
CA ARG A 54 4.76 6.40 22.17
C ARG A 54 5.64 7.08 21.11
N LYS A 55 6.13 6.32 20.14
CA LYS A 55 7.04 6.75 19.07
C LYS A 55 6.35 6.90 17.73
N ILE A 56 5.01 6.86 17.73
CA ILE A 56 4.18 7.07 16.56
C ILE A 56 3.23 8.24 16.81
N SER A 57 3.02 9.08 15.81
CA SER A 57 2.03 10.16 15.84
C SER A 57 1.44 10.34 14.44
N ALA A 58 0.30 11.02 14.35
CA ALA A 58 -0.31 11.34 13.08
C ALA A 58 -0.85 12.77 13.07
N THR A 59 -1.01 13.32 11.88
CA THR A 59 -1.67 14.61 11.64
C THR A 59 -2.59 14.45 10.44
N PRO A 60 -3.92 14.49 10.63
CA PRO A 60 -4.64 14.53 11.92
C PRO A 60 -4.39 13.29 12.78
N SER A 61 -4.60 13.39 14.10
CA SER A 61 -4.20 12.37 15.06
C SER A 61 -5.09 11.13 15.00
N SER A 62 -6.41 11.33 15.01
CA SER A 62 -7.43 10.32 14.74
C SER A 62 -8.79 10.98 14.49
N ILE A 63 -9.84 10.18 14.31
CA ILE A 63 -11.22 10.66 14.21
C ILE A 63 -11.69 11.45 15.44
N ASN A 64 -11.03 11.31 16.59
CA ASN A 64 -11.29 12.10 17.80
C ASN A 64 -10.93 13.59 17.64
N ASP A 65 -10.24 13.97 16.56
CA ASP A 65 -9.98 15.40 16.25
C ASP A 65 -11.27 16.13 15.79
N LEU A 66 -12.32 15.40 15.43
CA LEU A 66 -13.60 15.97 15.04
C LEU A 66 -14.43 16.45 16.25
N PRO A 67 -15.17 17.55 16.13
CA PRO A 67 -16.06 18.00 17.20
C PRO A 67 -17.14 16.94 17.46
N ASN A 68 -17.39 16.65 18.74
CA ASN A 68 -18.37 15.68 19.24
C ASN A 68 -18.01 14.19 19.00
N VAL A 69 -16.76 13.88 18.66
CA VAL A 69 -16.24 12.51 18.68
C VAL A 69 -15.26 12.39 19.84
N GLU A 70 -15.56 11.54 20.81
CA GLU A 70 -14.71 11.30 21.96
C GLU A 70 -14.58 9.80 22.25
N GLY A 71 -13.38 9.36 22.61
CA GLY A 71 -13.12 7.99 23.05
C GLY A 71 -13.18 6.94 21.94
N ASP A 72 -13.16 7.33 20.66
CA ASP A 72 -13.12 6.38 19.55
C ASP A 72 -11.78 5.62 19.55
N PRO A 73 -11.79 4.28 19.42
CA PRO A 73 -10.58 3.46 19.56
C PRO A 73 -9.61 3.59 18.38
N ARG A 74 -10.02 4.19 17.25
CA ARG A 74 -9.26 4.23 16.00
C ARG A 74 -8.09 5.21 16.01
N THR A 75 -7.17 4.97 16.92
CA THR A 75 -6.05 5.84 17.29
C THR A 75 -4.75 5.39 16.64
N VAL A 76 -3.77 6.28 16.51
CA VAL A 76 -2.56 6.02 15.72
C VAL A 76 -1.72 4.86 16.25
N ASP A 77 -1.78 4.54 17.55
CA ASP A 77 -1.09 3.39 18.14
C ASP A 77 -1.51 2.05 17.53
N LYS A 78 -2.72 1.96 16.95
CA LYS A 78 -3.20 0.74 16.29
C LYS A 78 -2.33 0.32 15.11
N LEU A 79 -1.64 1.28 14.47
CA LEU A 79 -0.76 0.95 13.35
C LEU A 79 0.41 0.03 13.73
N VAL A 80 0.73 -0.09 15.02
CA VAL A 80 1.85 -0.90 15.51
C VAL A 80 1.44 -1.92 16.58
N ASP A 81 0.13 -2.14 16.78
CA ASP A 81 -0.36 -3.05 17.83
C ASP A 81 -0.17 -4.54 17.49
N GLY A 82 0.09 -4.86 16.22
CA GLY A 82 0.38 -6.20 15.72
C GLY A 82 -0.81 -6.92 15.08
N THR A 83 -2.03 -6.36 15.15
CA THR A 83 -3.25 -6.96 14.59
C THR A 83 -3.57 -6.34 13.22
N ASN A 84 -2.74 -6.65 12.22
CA ASN A 84 -2.81 -5.94 10.94
C ASN A 84 -3.83 -6.54 9.94
N ASN A 85 -3.92 -7.86 9.86
CA ASN A 85 -4.76 -8.57 8.88
C ASN A 85 -6.18 -8.81 9.44
N THR A 86 -6.89 -7.71 9.71
CA THR A 86 -8.18 -7.69 10.43
C THR A 86 -9.22 -6.85 9.69
N TYR A 87 -10.50 -7.00 10.05
CA TYR A 87 -11.61 -6.12 9.66
C TYR A 87 -12.26 -5.42 10.88
N GLU A 88 -11.69 -5.62 12.07
CA GLU A 88 -12.15 -5.02 13.32
C GLU A 88 -11.57 -3.62 13.51
N ALA A 89 -12.46 -2.62 13.61
CA ALA A 89 -12.09 -1.22 13.60
C ALA A 89 -11.23 -0.80 14.81
N GLU A 90 -11.35 -1.53 15.92
CA GLU A 90 -10.61 -1.32 17.17
C GLU A 90 -9.10 -1.53 17.02
N HIS A 91 -8.68 -2.19 15.94
CA HIS A 91 -7.29 -2.46 15.56
C HIS A 91 -6.84 -1.67 14.32
N MET A 92 -7.49 -0.53 14.04
CA MET A 92 -7.19 0.29 12.87
C MET A 92 -7.06 1.76 13.25
N TRP A 93 -6.29 2.52 12.48
CA TRP A 93 -6.26 3.97 12.59
C TRP A 93 -7.20 4.60 11.55
N LEU A 94 -7.92 5.63 11.95
CA LEU A 94 -8.75 6.44 11.08
C LEU A 94 -8.63 7.90 11.49
N ALA A 95 -8.48 8.78 10.51
CA ALA A 95 -8.39 10.22 10.71
C ALA A 95 -9.32 10.96 9.73
N PRO A 96 -9.77 12.18 10.08
CA PRO A 96 -10.39 13.06 9.11
C PRO A 96 -9.38 13.40 8.01
N TRP A 97 -9.87 13.54 6.79
CA TRP A 97 -9.09 13.91 5.63
C TRP A 97 -9.96 14.72 4.68
N THR A 98 -9.35 15.63 3.94
CA THR A 98 -10.00 16.37 2.88
C THR A 98 -9.08 16.45 1.69
N GLU A 99 -9.64 16.46 0.48
CA GLU A 99 -8.87 16.60 -0.74
C GLU A 99 -7.98 17.86 -0.71
N GLY A 100 -6.69 17.68 -1.02
CA GLY A 100 -5.68 18.74 -0.94
C GLY A 100 -5.04 18.94 0.45
N ALA A 101 -5.53 18.27 1.49
CA ALA A 101 -4.84 18.19 2.79
C ALA A 101 -3.91 16.97 2.84
N GLU A 102 -2.73 17.13 3.42
CA GLU A 102 -1.81 16.01 3.66
C GLU A 102 -2.14 15.36 5.00
N ALA A 103 -2.48 14.07 4.99
CA ALA A 103 -2.50 13.26 6.21
C ALA A 103 -1.14 12.57 6.35
N SER A 104 -0.48 12.73 7.50
CA SER A 104 0.85 12.18 7.73
C SER A 104 0.89 11.31 8.98
N VAL A 105 1.61 10.18 8.89
CA VAL A 105 1.96 9.34 10.03
C VAL A 105 3.48 9.39 10.22
N PHE A 106 3.92 9.64 11.45
CA PHE A 106 5.32 9.79 11.81
C PHE A 106 5.75 8.70 12.76
N PHE A 107 6.94 8.13 12.53
CA PHE A 107 7.61 7.18 13.40
C PHE A 107 8.98 7.75 13.79
N THR A 108 9.27 7.85 15.08
CA THR A 108 10.50 8.48 15.59
C THR A 108 11.34 7.49 16.38
N PHE A 109 12.62 7.39 16.06
CA PHE A 109 13.55 6.45 16.69
C PHE A 109 14.60 7.19 17.53
N ASP A 110 14.99 6.58 18.66
CA ASP A 110 16.03 7.15 19.55
C ASP A 110 17.45 7.03 18.95
N ALA A 111 17.62 6.13 17.99
CA ALA A 111 18.83 5.91 17.22
C ALA A 111 18.44 5.71 15.75
N PRO A 112 19.34 6.02 14.79
CA PRO A 112 19.02 5.86 13.39
C PRO A 112 18.80 4.37 13.06
N ILE A 113 17.76 4.09 12.28
CA ILE A 113 17.44 2.75 11.80
C ILE A 113 17.78 2.65 10.31
N MET A 114 18.16 1.45 9.86
CA MET A 114 18.26 1.12 8.44
C MET A 114 17.04 0.29 8.03
N LEU A 115 16.45 0.59 6.87
CA LEU A 115 15.24 -0.08 6.38
C LEU A 115 15.57 -1.01 5.22
N SER A 116 15.20 -2.29 5.32
CA SER A 116 15.19 -3.21 4.17
C SER A 116 13.84 -3.29 3.49
N MET A 117 12.77 -3.12 4.27
CA MET A 117 11.40 -3.26 3.82
C MET A 117 10.43 -2.53 4.76
N ILE A 118 9.34 -2.04 4.19
CA ILE A 118 8.15 -1.60 4.90
C ILE A 118 6.99 -2.49 4.46
N LYS A 119 6.23 -3.04 5.41
CA LYS A 119 4.93 -3.67 5.13
C LYS A 119 3.79 -2.76 5.58
N LEU A 120 2.81 -2.58 4.71
CA LEU A 120 1.66 -1.71 4.90
C LEU A 120 0.36 -2.52 4.75
N TRP A 121 -0.54 -2.42 5.71
CA TRP A 121 -1.90 -2.96 5.61
C TRP A 121 -2.87 -1.78 5.52
N ASN A 122 -3.61 -1.72 4.42
CA ASN A 122 -4.54 -0.64 4.15
C ASN A 122 -5.87 -0.83 4.91
N TYR A 123 -6.68 0.23 5.00
CA TYR A 123 -7.92 0.23 5.79
C TYR A 123 -8.98 -0.71 5.20
N SER A 124 -9.26 -1.82 5.90
CA SER A 124 -10.12 -2.89 5.38
C SER A 124 -11.60 -2.74 5.78
N ARG A 125 -11.92 -2.02 6.86
CA ARG A 125 -13.31 -1.87 7.33
C ARG A 125 -14.20 -1.20 6.29
N THR A 126 -13.66 -0.25 5.53
CA THR A 126 -14.34 0.41 4.42
C THR A 126 -13.28 0.77 3.39
N PRO A 127 -12.96 -0.11 2.43
CA PRO A 127 -11.78 0.03 1.57
C PRO A 127 -11.65 1.36 0.81
N GLY A 128 -12.75 2.06 0.54
CA GLY A 128 -12.73 3.42 -0.03
C GLY A 128 -12.04 4.47 0.85
N ARG A 129 -11.92 4.23 2.17
CA ARG A 129 -11.18 5.07 3.13
C ARG A 129 -9.70 4.72 3.21
N GLY A 130 -9.24 3.69 2.50
CA GLY A 130 -7.83 3.35 2.46
C GLY A 130 -7.01 4.41 1.73
N ALA A 131 -5.73 4.53 2.09
CA ALA A 131 -4.77 5.35 1.35
C ALA A 131 -4.60 4.82 -0.07
N ALA A 132 -4.62 5.69 -1.07
CA ALA A 132 -4.36 5.35 -2.48
C ALA A 132 -2.94 5.77 -2.86
N GLU A 133 -2.68 7.06 -3.05
CA GLU A 133 -1.31 7.56 -3.27
C GLU A 133 -0.61 7.87 -1.95
N ILE A 134 0.63 7.42 -1.82
CA ILE A 134 1.48 7.67 -0.65
C ILE A 134 2.89 8.11 -1.04
N LYS A 135 3.51 8.91 -0.17
CA LYS A 135 4.95 9.20 -0.18
C LYS A 135 5.54 8.74 1.15
N ILE A 136 6.79 8.29 1.12
CA ILE A 136 7.54 7.93 2.31
C ILE A 136 8.81 8.75 2.33
N LEU A 137 9.03 9.45 3.44
CA LEU A 137 10.21 10.25 3.70
C LEU A 137 10.94 9.68 4.91
N LEU A 138 12.27 9.75 4.88
CA LEU A 138 13.13 9.42 6.01
C LEU A 138 14.08 10.60 6.24
N ASP A 139 14.00 11.22 7.42
CA ASP A 139 14.68 12.47 7.74
C ASP A 139 14.48 13.54 6.63
N ASP A 140 13.21 13.76 6.25
CA ASP A 140 12.75 14.68 5.20
C ASP A 140 13.20 14.36 3.76
N LEU A 141 13.94 13.27 3.56
CA LEU A 141 14.33 12.80 2.23
C LEU A 141 13.29 11.79 1.73
N MET A 142 12.68 12.08 0.59
CA MET A 142 11.72 11.15 -0.04
C MET A 142 12.44 9.89 -0.53
N ILE A 143 12.06 8.74 0.04
CA ILE A 143 12.63 7.43 -0.28
C ILE A 143 11.69 6.57 -1.12
N PHE A 144 10.39 6.86 -1.12
CA PHE A 144 9.39 6.18 -1.94
C PHE A 144 8.19 7.08 -2.28
N GLN A 145 7.62 6.89 -3.46
CA GLN A 145 6.36 7.50 -3.89
C GLN A 145 5.62 6.50 -4.78
N GLY A 146 4.38 6.18 -4.47
CA GLY A 146 3.61 5.21 -5.23
C GLY A 146 2.23 4.98 -4.65
N HIS A 147 1.63 3.84 -4.98
CA HIS A 147 0.28 3.51 -4.54
C HIS A 147 0.30 2.45 -3.43
N ALA A 148 -0.63 2.58 -2.49
CA ALA A 148 -1.00 1.59 -1.50
C ALA A 148 -2.19 0.78 -2.02
N ARG A 149 -2.04 -0.54 -2.18
CA ARG A 149 -3.08 -1.47 -2.62
C ARG A 149 -4.33 -1.30 -1.78
N GLN A 150 -5.49 -1.17 -2.42
CA GLN A 150 -6.76 -1.14 -1.69
C GLN A 150 -6.93 -2.45 -0.90
N ALA A 151 -7.43 -2.36 0.34
CA ALA A 151 -7.75 -3.55 1.10
C ALA A 151 -8.92 -4.32 0.45
N PRO A 152 -8.95 -5.65 0.52
CA PRO A 152 -10.10 -6.43 0.07
C PRO A 152 -11.36 -6.05 0.85
N ALA A 153 -12.53 -6.18 0.22
CA ALA A 153 -13.80 -5.98 0.89
C ALA A 153 -14.13 -7.18 1.79
N ALA A 154 -14.77 -6.94 2.93
CA ALA A 154 -15.26 -8.02 3.77
C ALA A 154 -16.22 -8.91 2.95
N GLY A 155 -15.93 -10.21 2.86
CA GLY A 155 -16.73 -11.18 2.10
C GLY A 155 -16.35 -11.38 0.63
N SER A 156 -15.35 -10.66 0.09
CA SER A 156 -14.76 -11.01 -1.22
C SER A 156 -13.75 -12.16 -1.15
N VAL A 157 -13.50 -12.67 0.05
CA VAL A 157 -12.78 -13.94 0.29
C VAL A 157 -13.80 -15.07 0.11
N PRO A 158 -13.55 -16.06 -0.76
CA PRO A 158 -14.49 -17.17 -0.98
C PRO A 158 -14.94 -17.78 0.34
N GLN A 159 -16.25 -17.86 0.53
CA GLN A 159 -16.91 -18.40 1.71
C GLN A 159 -16.55 -19.89 1.88
N GLU A 160 -16.24 -20.29 3.11
CA GLU A 160 -15.70 -21.60 3.52
C GLU A 160 -16.58 -22.84 3.18
N ASP A 161 -17.76 -22.68 2.58
CA ASP A 161 -18.71 -23.77 2.33
C ASP A 161 -18.29 -24.76 1.20
N GLN A 162 -17.07 -24.63 0.64
CA GLN A 162 -16.51 -25.59 -0.32
C GLN A 162 -15.04 -25.97 -0.06
N MET A 163 -14.54 -25.93 1.18
CA MET A 163 -13.25 -26.56 1.51
C MET A 163 -13.22 -27.22 2.90
N PRO A 164 -12.70 -28.45 3.02
CA PRO A 164 -12.35 -29.00 4.32
C PRO A 164 -11.06 -28.33 4.83
N GLN A 165 -11.11 -27.85 6.07
CA GLN A 165 -10.02 -27.21 6.85
C GLN A 165 -9.83 -25.71 6.59
N ALA A 166 -10.03 -24.91 7.65
CA ALA A 166 -9.80 -23.47 7.72
C ALA A 166 -8.44 -23.11 7.11
N GLY A 167 -8.46 -22.57 5.90
CA GLY A 167 -7.28 -22.00 5.27
C GLY A 167 -6.88 -20.70 5.99
N PRO A 168 -5.58 -20.36 6.04
CA PRO A 168 -5.17 -19.09 6.61
C PRO A 168 -5.83 -17.93 5.84
N LEU A 169 -6.35 -16.93 6.58
CA LEU A 169 -6.78 -15.65 6.01
C LEU A 169 -5.69 -15.18 5.03
N VAL A 170 -6.06 -14.89 3.78
CA VAL A 170 -5.11 -14.36 2.78
C VAL A 170 -4.56 -13.05 3.33
N GLU A 171 -3.24 -13.01 3.56
CA GLU A 171 -2.56 -11.81 4.02
C GLU A 171 -2.59 -10.76 2.91
N PHE A 172 -3.16 -9.57 3.19
CA PHE A 172 -3.27 -8.50 2.20
C PHE A 172 -2.27 -7.35 2.41
N GLY A 173 -1.22 -7.61 3.20
CA GLY A 173 -0.13 -6.65 3.41
C GLY A 173 0.64 -6.39 2.12
N GLN A 174 0.90 -5.12 1.82
CA GLN A 174 1.78 -4.71 0.73
C GLN A 174 3.20 -4.54 1.23
N ALA A 175 4.17 -5.04 0.46
CA ALA A 175 5.60 -4.83 0.69
C ALA A 175 6.16 -3.67 -0.17
N ILE A 176 6.99 -2.83 0.44
CA ILE A 176 7.81 -1.81 -0.21
C ILE A 176 9.26 -2.13 0.14
N LEU A 177 10.09 -2.44 -0.86
CA LEU A 177 11.43 -2.98 -0.68
C LEU A 177 12.52 -1.91 -0.87
N PHE A 178 13.51 -1.93 0.01
CA PHE A 178 14.72 -1.11 -0.01
C PHE A 178 15.99 -1.97 0.06
N THR A 179 15.91 -3.25 -0.29
CA THR A 179 17.00 -4.23 -0.22
C THR A 179 17.28 -4.88 -1.57
N ASN A 180 18.50 -5.37 -1.76
CA ASN A 180 18.90 -6.22 -2.89
C ASN A 180 19.07 -7.68 -2.46
N ASP A 181 18.71 -8.04 -1.23
CA ASP A 181 18.77 -9.41 -0.75
C ASP A 181 17.80 -10.30 -1.55
N PRO A 182 18.30 -11.31 -2.30
CA PRO A 182 17.45 -12.14 -3.16
C PRO A 182 16.39 -12.92 -2.39
N SER A 183 16.67 -13.29 -1.14
CA SER A 183 15.74 -14.09 -0.33
C SER A 183 14.50 -13.28 0.07
N THR A 184 14.72 -12.04 0.52
CA THR A 184 13.66 -11.09 0.85
C THR A 184 12.83 -10.72 -0.38
N ILE A 185 13.50 -10.44 -1.51
CA ILE A 185 12.83 -10.14 -2.78
C ILE A 185 11.96 -11.31 -3.23
N ALA A 186 12.50 -12.53 -3.21
CA ALA A 186 11.73 -13.71 -3.62
C ALA A 186 10.51 -13.93 -2.71
N ALA A 187 10.69 -13.81 -1.39
CA ALA A 187 9.63 -14.02 -0.40
C ALA A 187 8.49 -12.99 -0.52
N GLU A 188 8.81 -11.73 -0.82
CA GLU A 188 7.82 -10.64 -0.78
C GLU A 188 7.36 -10.19 -2.18
N SER A 189 7.89 -10.78 -3.26
CA SER A 189 7.57 -10.42 -4.64
C SER A 189 6.07 -10.40 -4.96
N ALA A 190 5.28 -11.32 -4.40
CA ALA A 190 3.83 -11.36 -4.58
C ALA A 190 3.07 -10.25 -3.81
N ASN A 191 3.69 -9.70 -2.76
CA ASN A 191 3.14 -8.66 -1.90
C ASN A 191 3.55 -7.26 -2.36
N VAL A 192 4.50 -7.15 -3.30
CA VAL A 192 4.82 -5.89 -3.96
C VAL A 192 3.64 -5.48 -4.85
N TYR A 193 3.22 -4.23 -4.73
CA TYR A 193 2.13 -3.68 -5.54
C TYR A 193 2.66 -2.66 -6.54
N ALA A 194 2.37 -2.89 -7.81
CA ALA A 194 2.53 -1.92 -8.89
C ALA A 194 1.14 -1.57 -9.40
N HIS A 195 0.75 -0.30 -9.27
CA HIS A 195 -0.52 0.18 -9.79
C HIS A 195 -0.39 0.42 -11.29
N CYS A 196 -1.22 -0.27 -12.09
CA CYS A 196 -1.29 -0.09 -13.53
C CYS A 196 -2.51 0.77 -13.86
N TYR A 197 -2.29 1.95 -14.46
CA TYR A 197 -3.37 2.87 -14.88
C TYR A 197 -4.34 2.28 -15.93
N GLU A 198 -4.01 1.14 -16.53
CA GLU A 198 -4.90 0.46 -17.48
C GLU A 198 -6.20 -0.01 -16.81
N SER A 199 -6.20 -0.34 -15.51
CA SER A 199 -7.43 -0.74 -14.82
C SER A 199 -8.43 0.42 -14.67
N ASP A 200 -7.95 1.65 -14.52
CA ASP A 200 -8.82 2.83 -14.47
C ASP A 200 -9.36 3.18 -15.85
N LEU A 201 -8.53 3.08 -16.90
CA LEU A 201 -8.97 3.28 -18.28
C LEU A 201 -10.03 2.26 -18.72
N LEU A 202 -9.90 1.00 -18.31
CA LEU A 202 -10.90 -0.04 -18.57
C LEU A 202 -12.23 0.26 -17.85
N MET A 203 -12.19 0.80 -16.63
CA MET A 203 -13.40 1.24 -15.90
C MET A 203 -14.07 2.46 -16.56
N PHE A 204 -13.27 3.40 -17.07
CA PHE A 204 -13.80 4.53 -17.86
C PHE A 204 -14.38 4.07 -19.20
N ASP A 205 -13.78 3.07 -19.84
CA ASP A 205 -14.26 2.52 -21.10
C ASP A 205 -15.51 1.65 -20.90
N GLU A 206 -15.65 0.92 -19.79
CA GLU A 206 -16.89 0.21 -19.45
C GLU A 206 -18.05 1.19 -19.18
N LEU A 207 -17.79 2.32 -18.50
CA LEU A 207 -18.79 3.38 -18.29
C LEU A 207 -19.17 4.11 -19.59
N LYS A 208 -18.27 4.17 -20.58
CA LYS A 208 -18.57 4.68 -21.93
C LYS A 208 -19.29 3.64 -22.80
N GLN A 209 -18.91 2.37 -22.71
CA GLN A 209 -19.55 1.28 -23.46
C GLN A 209 -20.99 1.02 -23.02
N GLN A 210 -21.35 1.30 -21.76
CA GLN A 210 -22.75 1.29 -21.33
C GLN A 210 -23.61 2.37 -22.02
N HIS A 211 -22.99 3.42 -22.58
CA HIS A 211 -23.67 4.42 -23.43
C HIS A 211 -23.60 4.12 -24.93
N GLU A 212 -22.73 3.21 -25.40
CA GLU A 212 -22.39 3.07 -26.82
C GLU A 212 -22.64 1.68 -27.44
N THR A 213 -23.36 0.77 -26.78
CA THR A 213 -23.87 -0.44 -27.46
C THR A 213 -24.94 -0.11 -28.51
N THR A 214 -24.50 0.32 -29.69
CA THR A 214 -25.11 0.03 -30.99
C THR A 214 -24.00 0.05 -32.05
N THR A 215 -23.86 -1.08 -32.76
CA THR A 215 -22.98 -1.39 -33.90
C THR A 215 -21.54 -1.83 -33.61
N GLY A 216 -21.25 -3.09 -33.96
CA GLY A 216 -19.94 -3.72 -33.86
C GLY A 216 -19.30 -4.04 -35.20
N GLY A 217 -18.04 -4.48 -35.16
CA GLY A 217 -17.33 -5.04 -36.31
C GLY A 217 -15.87 -5.44 -36.04
N SER A 218 -15.66 -6.75 -35.82
CA SER A 218 -14.57 -7.66 -36.30
C SER A 218 -13.11 -7.20 -36.49
N ALA A 219 -12.14 -7.96 -35.95
CA ALA A 219 -11.16 -8.79 -36.71
C ALA A 219 -9.96 -9.27 -35.84
N ALA A 220 -9.23 -10.31 -36.29
CA ALA A 220 -8.41 -11.27 -35.51
C ALA A 220 -6.86 -11.15 -35.60
N LEU A 221 -6.15 -11.72 -34.58
CA LEU A 221 -4.85 -12.49 -34.49
C LEU A 221 -3.61 -12.09 -35.36
N PRO A 222 -2.31 -12.35 -35.00
CA PRO A 222 -1.76 -13.62 -34.44
C PRO A 222 -0.49 -13.56 -33.54
N ALA A 223 0.05 -14.76 -33.23
CA ALA A 223 1.11 -15.11 -32.27
C ALA A 223 2.57 -15.11 -32.82
N CYS A 224 3.59 -15.07 -31.92
CA CYS A 224 4.88 -15.78 -32.08
C CYS A 224 5.81 -15.77 -30.84
N GLY A 225 6.20 -16.96 -30.37
CA GLY A 225 7.59 -17.47 -30.39
C GLY A 225 8.65 -17.03 -29.35
N PRO A 226 9.51 -17.93 -28.84
CA PRO A 226 10.27 -17.75 -27.58
C PRO A 226 11.74 -17.35 -27.79
N ALA A 227 12.35 -16.59 -26.86
CA ALA A 227 13.77 -16.71 -26.50
C ALA A 227 14.20 -15.81 -25.32
N ALA A 228 15.27 -16.27 -24.67
CA ALA A 228 16.29 -15.55 -23.92
C ALA A 228 16.03 -15.25 -22.43
N CYS A 229 16.84 -15.96 -21.65
CA CYS A 229 17.25 -15.73 -20.29
C CYS A 229 18.25 -14.56 -20.29
N HIS A 230 17.95 -13.47 -19.60
CA HIS A 230 18.93 -12.46 -19.24
C HIS A 230 18.70 -12.05 -17.77
N VAL A 231 19.80 -12.02 -17.03
CA VAL A 231 19.89 -11.66 -15.61
C VAL A 231 20.01 -10.13 -15.50
N GLY A 232 19.11 -9.49 -14.74
CA GLY A 232 19.05 -8.04 -14.42
C GLY A 232 17.83 -7.33 -15.06
N PRO A 233 17.20 -6.27 -14.46
CA PRO A 233 17.63 -5.36 -13.37
C PRO A 233 16.71 -5.35 -12.12
N ARG A 234 17.12 -4.55 -11.12
CA ARG A 234 16.49 -4.26 -9.82
C ARG A 234 14.95 -4.18 -9.85
N PRO A 235 14.21 -4.88 -8.96
CA PRO A 235 12.79 -4.63 -8.78
C PRO A 235 12.61 -3.33 -7.98
N THR A 236 12.70 -2.20 -8.66
CA THR A 236 11.97 -1.00 -8.25
C THR A 236 10.52 -1.20 -8.63
N THR A 237 9.59 -0.82 -7.75
CA THR A 237 8.12 -0.87 -7.89
C THR A 237 7.55 -0.06 -9.08
N SER A 238 8.38 0.28 -10.06
CA SER A 238 8.07 1.01 -11.29
C SER A 238 8.71 0.39 -12.54
N VAL A 239 9.38 -0.77 -12.45
CA VAL A 239 9.90 -1.49 -13.62
C VAL A 239 9.51 -2.98 -13.56
N LEU A 240 8.21 -3.27 -13.65
CA LEU A 240 7.77 -4.58 -14.08
C LEU A 240 7.79 -4.60 -15.61
N HIS A 241 8.85 -5.18 -16.18
CA HIS A 241 8.79 -5.68 -17.55
C HIS A 241 7.92 -6.94 -17.54
N PHE A 242 6.68 -6.83 -18.02
CA PHE A 242 5.87 -8.00 -18.34
C PHE A 242 6.33 -8.56 -19.70
N LYS A 243 6.58 -9.87 -19.73
CA LYS A 243 6.74 -10.66 -20.96
C LYS A 243 5.38 -10.96 -21.57
#